data_AF-A0A2N0X777-F1
#
_entry.id   AF-A0A2N0X777-F1
#
_cell.length_a   1.000
_cell.length_b   1.000
_cell.length_c   1.000
_cell.angle_alpha   90.00
_cell.angle_beta   90.00
_cell.angle_gamma   90.00
#
_symmetry.space_group_name_H-M   'P 1'
#
loop_
_entity.id
_entity.type
_entity.pdbx_description
1 polymer ?
#
loop_
_entity_poly.entity_id
_entity_poly.type
_entity_poly.pdbx_seq_one_letter_code
_entity_poly.pdbx_strand_id
1 'polypeptide(L)'
;MLISDHLGNKQYLPLRERAVLEYEINPEFQAICQKMSIKAALSRLQAKGSTTPPDIAKAVTYIFDEIPAYTHSAKIFDYPSATLSYPSPWPVGDFIEPHPTSLNRDPNSHFSVLDFPMEETHV
;
A
#
# COMPACT_ATOMS: atom_id res chain seq x y z
N MET A 1 4.23 13.14 9.13
CA MET A 1 5.32 12.18 8.92
C MET A 1 4.98 11.42 7.65
N LEU A 2 5.88 11.46 6.66
CA LEU A 2 5.73 10.78 5.38
C LEU A 2 6.55 9.49 5.39
N ILE A 3 6.14 8.50 4.60
CA ILE A 3 6.91 7.25 4.44
C ILE A 3 8.33 7.54 3.93
N SER A 4 8.47 8.58 3.10
CA SER A 4 9.77 9.05 2.59
C SER A 4 10.74 9.47 3.70
N ASP A 5 10.24 9.86 4.88
CA ASP A 5 11.07 10.24 6.02
C ASP A 5 11.80 9.02 6.62
N HIS A 6 11.34 7.80 6.29
CA HIS A 6 11.90 6.54 6.76
C HIS A 6 12.76 5.83 5.72
N LEU A 7 13.11 6.47 4.60
CA LEU A 7 14.01 5.88 3.59
C LEU A 7 15.40 5.53 4.18
N GLY A 8 15.82 6.22 5.25
CA GLY A 8 17.04 5.90 6.01
C GLY A 8 16.84 4.87 7.13
N ASN A 9 15.62 4.38 7.36
CA ASN A 9 15.32 3.41 8.40
C ASN A 9 15.82 2.02 7.96
N LYS A 10 16.72 1.44 8.75
CA LYS A 10 17.30 0.10 8.51
C LYS A 10 16.26 -1.00 8.45
N GLN A 11 15.08 -0.79 9.03
CA GLN A 11 13.98 -1.75 9.00
C GLN A 11 13.12 -1.60 7.73
N TYR A 12 13.06 -0.41 7.12
CA TYR A 12 12.22 -0.12 5.97
C TYR A 12 12.78 -0.70 4.67
N LEU A 13 14.07 -0.45 4.38
CA LEU A 13 14.68 -0.83 3.10
C LEU A 13 14.58 -2.35 2.81
N PRO A 14 14.87 -3.25 3.76
CA PRO A 14 14.74 -4.69 3.51
C PRO A 14 13.29 -5.13 3.22
N LEU A 15 12.30 -4.46 3.81
CA LEU A 15 10.89 -4.76 3.56
C LEU A 15 10.46 -4.30 2.16
N ARG A 16 10.95 -3.12 1.75
CA ARG A 16 10.74 -2.60 0.40
C ARG A 16 11.38 -3.52 -0.65
N GLU A 17 12.60 -3.99 -0.41
CA GLU A 17 13.30 -4.92 -1.31
C GLU A 17 12.52 -6.23 -1.49
N ARG A 18 11.91 -6.77 -0.42
CA ARG A 18 11.03 -7.94 -0.53
C ARG A 18 9.81 -7.67 -1.40
N ALA A 19 9.19 -6.49 -1.25
CA ALA A 19 8.05 -6.09 -2.09
C ALA A 19 8.42 -6.04 -3.58
N VAL A 20 9.61 -5.52 -3.90
CA VAL A 20 10.14 -5.51 -5.27
C VAL A 20 10.38 -6.93 -5.75
N LEU A 21 11.07 -7.76 -4.98
CA LEU A 21 11.38 -9.14 -5.36
C LEU A 21 10.10 -9.96 -5.58
N GLU A 22 9.12 -9.86 -4.68
CA GLU A 22 7.83 -10.53 -4.82
C GLU A 22 7.12 -10.12 -6.11
N TYR A 23 7.15 -8.83 -6.46
CA TYR A 23 6.59 -8.32 -7.72
C TYR A 23 7.28 -8.88 -8.97
N GLU A 24 8.59 -9.12 -8.90
CA GLU A 24 9.37 -9.68 -10.00
C GLU A 24 9.10 -11.18 -10.20
N ILE A 25 8.90 -11.93 -9.11
CA ILE A 25 8.84 -13.41 -9.15
C ILE A 25 7.42 -13.98 -9.10
N ASN A 26 6.42 -13.20 -8.65
CA ASN A 26 5.05 -13.66 -8.44
C ASN A 26 4.08 -12.94 -9.41
N PRO A 27 3.65 -13.61 -10.50
CA PRO A 27 2.76 -13.01 -11.51
C PRO A 27 1.40 -12.57 -10.97
N GLU A 28 0.88 -13.26 -9.95
CA GLU A 28 -0.41 -12.91 -9.35
C GLU A 28 -0.29 -11.62 -8.53
N PHE A 29 0.76 -11.54 -7.71
CA PHE A 29 1.09 -10.34 -6.96
C PHE A 29 1.36 -9.14 -7.89
N GLN A 30 2.09 -9.38 -8.99
CA GLN A 30 2.32 -8.40 -10.04
C GLN A 30 1.00 -7.86 -10.62
N ALA A 31 0.07 -8.73 -10.98
CA ALA A 31 -1.21 -8.34 -11.56
C ALA A 31 -2.05 -7.50 -10.57
N ILE A 32 -2.02 -7.84 -9.27
CA ILE A 32 -2.72 -7.09 -8.23
C ILE A 32 -2.11 -5.69 -8.06
N CYS A 33 -0.78 -5.59 -7.98
CA CYS A 33 -0.07 -4.31 -7.88
C CYS A 33 -0.36 -3.41 -9.08
N GLN A 34 -0.37 -3.95 -10.31
CA GLN A 34 -0.70 -3.18 -11.51
C GLN A 34 -2.14 -2.67 -11.48
N LYS A 35 -3.12 -3.52 -11.14
CA LYS A 35 -4.53 -3.11 -11.04
C LYS A 35 -4.74 -1.98 -10.03
N MET A 36 -4.14 -2.12 -8.84
CA MET A 36 -4.22 -1.09 -7.80
C MET A 36 -3.55 0.22 -8.26
N SER A 37 -2.40 0.12 -8.92
CA SER A 37 -1.66 1.28 -9.45
C SER A 37 -2.44 2.03 -10.53
N ILE A 38 -3.09 1.30 -11.45
CA ILE A 38 -3.94 1.88 -12.49
C ILE A 38 -5.07 2.69 -11.84
N LYS A 39 -5.79 2.09 -10.88
CA LYS A 39 -6.90 2.77 -10.18
C LYS A 39 -6.42 4.04 -9.44
N ALA A 40 -5.32 3.94 -8.71
CA ALA A 40 -4.75 5.06 -7.96
C ALA A 40 -4.26 6.19 -8.89
N ALA A 41 -3.59 5.85 -9.98
CA ALA A 41 -3.08 6.82 -10.94
C ALA A 41 -4.21 7.53 -11.70
N LEU A 42 -5.23 6.79 -12.16
CA LEU A 42 -6.40 7.35 -12.82
C LEU A 42 -7.18 8.29 -11.90
N SER A 43 -7.41 7.89 -10.65
CA SER A 43 -8.11 8.74 -9.67
C SER A 43 -7.38 10.08 -9.45
N ARG A 44 -6.03 10.05 -9.32
CA ARG A 44 -5.22 11.27 -9.18
C ARG A 44 -5.24 12.16 -10.42
N LEU A 45 -5.26 11.57 -11.61
CA LEU A 45 -5.34 12.33 -12.87
C LEU A 45 -6.70 12.98 -13.05
N GLN A 46 -7.79 12.25 -12.75
CA GLN A 46 -9.16 12.76 -12.79
C GLN A 46 -9.33 13.93 -11.82
N ALA A 47 -8.83 13.82 -10.59
CA ALA A 47 -8.86 14.92 -9.61
C ALA A 47 -8.10 16.18 -10.09
N LYS A 48 -7.14 16.02 -11.01
CA LYS A 48 -6.38 17.11 -11.63
C LYS A 48 -6.94 17.58 -12.98
N GLY A 49 -8.03 16.96 -13.46
CA GLY A 49 -8.58 17.22 -14.79
C GLY A 49 -7.66 16.80 -15.96
N SER A 50 -6.69 15.92 -15.71
CA SER A 50 -5.74 15.46 -16.73
C SER A 50 -6.29 14.24 -17.48
N THR A 51 -6.10 14.22 -18.80
CA THR A 51 -6.42 13.10 -19.70
C THR A 51 -5.18 12.30 -20.11
N THR A 52 -4.01 12.67 -19.60
CA THR A 52 -2.75 11.99 -19.92
C THR A 52 -2.80 10.54 -19.42
N PRO A 53 -2.39 9.54 -20.23
CA PRO A 53 -2.30 8.16 -19.75
C PRO A 53 -1.36 8.05 -18.55
N PRO A 54 -1.73 7.27 -17.51
CA PRO A 54 -0.86 7.08 -16.35
C PRO A 54 0.37 6.26 -16.70
N ASP A 55 1.54 6.67 -16.20
CA ASP A 55 2.75 5.85 -16.20
C ASP A 55 2.62 4.75 -15.13
N ILE A 56 2.24 3.56 -15.56
CA ILE A 56 1.99 2.44 -14.65
C ILE A 56 3.28 1.92 -14.02
N ALA A 57 4.40 1.93 -14.75
CA ALA A 57 5.69 1.49 -14.21
C ALA A 57 6.08 2.37 -13.02
N LYS A 58 5.92 3.69 -13.14
CA LYS A 58 6.13 4.63 -12.04
C LYS A 58 5.04 4.54 -10.97
N ALA A 59 3.79 4.27 -11.32
CA ALA A 59 2.72 4.15 -10.34
C ALA A 59 2.92 2.94 -9.41
N VAL A 60 3.40 1.82 -9.96
CA VAL A 60 3.69 0.59 -9.21
C VAL A 60 4.81 0.81 -8.17
N THR A 61 5.81 1.65 -8.44
CA THR A 61 6.88 1.86 -7.46
C THR A 61 6.38 2.48 -6.16
N TYR A 62 5.30 3.27 -6.19
CA TYR A 62 4.69 3.79 -4.97
C TYR A 62 4.10 2.68 -4.09
N ILE A 63 3.60 1.59 -4.69
CA ILE A 63 3.09 0.45 -3.92
C ILE A 63 4.21 -0.20 -3.11
N PHE A 64 5.41 -0.32 -3.68
CA PHE A 64 6.57 -0.87 -2.97
C PHE A 64 6.95 -0.03 -1.76
N ASP A 65 6.75 1.29 -1.86
CA ASP A 65 7.03 2.19 -0.76
C ASP A 65 5.99 2.08 0.35
N GLU A 66 4.73 1.78 0.01
CA GLU A 66 3.63 1.69 0.97
C GLU A 66 3.52 0.32 1.67
N ILE A 67 3.82 -0.79 0.97
CA ILE A 67 3.72 -2.16 1.53
C ILE A 67 4.40 -2.30 2.91
N PRO A 68 5.62 -1.78 3.15
CA PRO A 68 6.24 -1.82 4.47
C PRO A 68 5.37 -1.16 5.55
N ALA A 69 4.76 -0.01 5.26
CA ALA A 69 3.89 0.69 6.22
C ALA A 69 2.62 -0.11 6.51
N TYR A 70 2.02 -0.76 5.52
CA TYR A 70 0.83 -1.59 5.75
C TYR A 70 1.15 -2.89 6.51
N THR A 71 2.32 -3.48 6.28
CA THR A 71 2.65 -4.80 6.82
C THR A 71 3.43 -4.74 8.14
N HIS A 72 4.15 -3.66 8.40
CA HIS A 72 5.12 -3.53 9.49
C HIS A 72 5.14 -2.13 10.13
N SER A 73 4.02 -1.39 10.12
CA SER A 73 3.92 -0.05 10.71
C SER A 73 4.43 0.02 12.15
N ALA A 74 4.10 -0.96 13.00
CA ALA A 74 4.53 -0.96 14.40
C ALA A 74 6.05 -0.94 14.51
N LYS A 75 6.74 -1.75 13.70
CA LYS A 75 8.20 -1.80 13.64
C LYS A 75 8.82 -0.54 13.03
N ILE A 76 8.31 -0.10 11.88
CA ILE A 76 8.85 1.06 11.15
C ILE A 76 8.78 2.34 11.99
N PHE A 77 7.70 2.50 12.76
CA PHE A 77 7.45 3.69 13.58
C PHE A 77 7.79 3.51 15.06
N ASP A 78 8.42 2.39 15.45
CA ASP A 78 8.85 2.07 16.81
C ASP A 78 7.73 2.16 17.87
N TYR A 79 6.57 1.57 17.54
CA TYR A 79 5.43 1.43 18.44
C TYR A 79 5.23 -0.03 18.87
N PRO A 80 4.70 -0.28 20.08
CA PRO A 80 4.34 -1.64 20.52
C PRO A 80 3.29 -2.31 19.62
N SER A 81 2.37 -1.51 19.07
CA SER A 81 1.37 -1.91 18.08
C SER A 81 0.94 -0.68 17.28
N ALA A 82 0.55 -0.89 16.02
CA ALA A 82 0.07 0.17 15.15
C ALA A 82 -1.03 -0.34 14.20
N THR A 83 -1.98 0.54 13.88
CA THR A 83 -3.03 0.29 12.89
C THR A 83 -2.96 1.36 11.81
N LEU A 84 -2.81 0.95 10.55
CA LEU A 84 -2.97 1.83 9.40
C LEU A 84 -4.44 1.81 8.96
N SER A 85 -5.06 2.99 8.98
CA SER A 85 -6.46 3.14 8.62
C SER A 85 -6.62 3.86 7.28
N TYR A 86 -7.46 3.35 6.39
CA TYR A 86 -7.66 3.91 5.04
C TYR A 86 -9.13 3.82 4.60
N PRO A 87 -9.69 4.78 3.84
CA PRO A 87 -11.10 4.77 3.44
C PRO A 87 -11.42 3.79 2.29
N SER A 88 -10.51 2.89 1.95
CA SER A 88 -10.71 1.92 0.87
C SER A 88 -10.04 0.59 1.20
N PRO A 89 -10.58 -0.53 0.69
CA PRO A 89 -9.92 -1.82 0.76
C PRO A 89 -8.52 -1.76 0.15
N TRP A 90 -7.64 -2.64 0.63
CA TRP A 90 -6.27 -2.77 0.17
C TRP A 90 -6.05 -4.17 -0.42
N PRO A 91 -6.28 -4.37 -1.73
CA PRO A 91 -6.25 -5.70 -2.36
C PRO A 91 -4.90 -6.43 -2.23
N VAL A 92 -3.81 -5.68 -2.09
CA VAL A 92 -2.48 -6.23 -1.83
C VAL A 92 -2.44 -6.90 -0.45
N GLY A 93 -3.08 -6.33 0.56
CA GLY A 93 -3.18 -6.93 1.89
C GLY A 93 -4.00 -8.21 1.90
N ASP A 94 -5.15 -8.19 1.21
CA ASP A 94 -6.02 -9.37 1.06
C ASP A 94 -5.30 -10.53 0.37
N PHE A 95 -4.31 -10.25 -0.49
CA PHE A 95 -3.46 -11.26 -1.09
C PHE A 95 -2.38 -11.78 -0.14
N ILE A 96 -1.76 -10.90 0.66
CA ILE A 96 -0.65 -11.28 1.54
C ILE A 96 -1.10 -12.24 2.66
N GLU A 97 -2.31 -12.08 3.21
CA GLU A 97 -2.78 -12.89 4.34
C GLU A 97 -2.94 -14.41 4.06
N PRO A 98 -3.56 -14.85 2.95
CA PRO A 98 -3.77 -16.27 2.67
C PRO A 98 -2.65 -16.94 1.85
N HIS A 99 -1.72 -16.18 1.26
CA HIS A 99 -0.70 -16.74 0.37
C HIS A 99 0.68 -16.82 1.05
N PRO A 100 1.46 -17.89 0.77
CA PRO A 100 2.83 -18.00 1.25
C PRO A 100 3.73 -17.00 0.48
N THR A 101 3.74 -15.75 0.91
CA THR A 101 4.57 -14.67 0.33
C THR A 101 5.74 -14.35 1.24
N SER A 102 6.76 -13.71 0.69
CA SER A 102 7.87 -13.16 1.49
C SER A 102 7.49 -11.91 2.30
N LEU A 103 6.25 -11.41 2.12
CA LEU A 103 5.75 -10.12 2.59
C LEU A 103 5.02 -10.19 3.95
N ASN A 104 5.08 -11.34 4.64
CA ASN A 104 4.46 -11.63 5.93
C ASN A 104 4.15 -10.40 6.80
N ARG A 105 2.94 -10.30 7.33
CA ARG A 105 2.55 -9.21 8.22
C ARG A 105 3.19 -9.34 9.60
N ASP A 106 3.67 -8.23 10.14
CA ASP A 106 4.03 -8.12 11.55
C ASP A 106 2.78 -8.31 12.44
N PRO A 107 2.83 -9.15 13.48
CA PRO A 107 1.66 -9.45 14.31
C PRO A 107 1.12 -8.24 15.08
N ASN A 108 1.93 -7.20 15.28
CA ASN A 108 1.54 -5.97 15.99
C ASN A 108 1.12 -4.86 15.03
N SER A 109 1.16 -5.12 13.71
CA SER A 109 0.76 -4.18 12.67
C SER A 109 -0.57 -4.61 12.07
N HIS A 110 -1.52 -3.69 12.01
CA HIS A 110 -2.89 -3.94 11.58
C HIS A 110 -3.30 -2.99 10.44
N PHE A 111 -4.25 -3.42 9.63
CA PHE A 111 -4.91 -2.58 8.64
C PHE A 111 -6.41 -2.52 8.94
N SER A 112 -7.02 -1.35 8.77
CA SER A 112 -8.47 -1.19 8.97
C SER A 112 -9.06 -0.26 7.92
N VAL A 113 -10.14 -0.70 7.28
CA VAL A 113 -10.92 0.17 6.40
C VAL A 113 -11.82 1.04 7.26
N LEU A 114 -11.71 2.36 7.08
CA LEU A 114 -12.61 3.31 7.73
C LEU A 114 -13.87 3.45 6.89
N ASP A 115 -15.01 3.19 7.52
CA ASP A 115 -16.31 3.54 6.97
C ASP A 115 -16.71 4.89 7.56
N PHE A 116 -16.70 5.92 6.74
CA PHE A 116 -17.22 7.23 7.11
C PHE A 116 -18.69 7.26 6.68
N PRO A 117 -19.66 7.28 7.61
CA PRO A 117 -21.05 7.48 7.22
C PRO A 117 -21.14 8.82 6.50
N MET A 118 -21.63 8.81 5.25
CA MET A 118 -21.92 10.07 4.57
C MET A 118 -23.03 10.77 5.36
N GLU A 119 -22.79 12.01 5.81
CA GLU A 119 -23.86 12.86 6.29
C GLU A 119 -24.88 12.98 5.16
N GLU A 120 -26.09 12.44 5.37
CA GLU A 120 -27.22 12.72 4.50
C GLU A 120 -27.51 14.22 4.62
N THR A 121 -26.99 15.01 3.67
CA THR A 121 -27.49 16.37 3.46
C THR A 121 -28.95 16.24 3.04
N HIS A 122 -29.86 16.35 4.01
CA HIS A 122 -31.25 16.66 3.74
C HIS A 122 -31.31 18.04 3.08
N VAL A 123 -31.49 18.03 1.76
CA VAL A 123 -31.82 19.22 0.96
C VAL A 123 -33.33 19.42 1.01
#